data_AF-A0A9P7LEA3-F1
#
_entry.id   AF-A0A9P7LEA3-F1
#
_cell.length_a   1.000
_cell.length_b   1.000
_cell.length_c   1.000
_cell.angle_alpha   90.00
_cell.angle_beta   90.00
_cell.angle_gamma   90.00
#
_symmetry.space_group_name_H-M   'P 1'
#
loop_
_entity.id
_entity.type
_entity.pdbx_description
1 polymer ?
#
loop_
_entity_poly.entity_id
_entity_poly.type
_entity_poly.pdbx_seq_one_letter_code
_entity_poly.pdbx_strand_id
1 'polypeptide(L)'
;MTDTDPEAIRSHDFLNPWKLKMANRGYYIQSKILHIPDQFGFFSAGPPSLQVMDAESFTRLLAYLSILGTLEALILAYLWRNESFEWFMVYDFLEINCELIVAVWIIICVAHYTKRGHDEGS
;
A
#
# COMPACT_ATOMS: atom_id res chain seq x y z
N MET A 1 -21.68 -38.57 7.55
CA MET A 1 -22.04 -37.21 7.99
C MET A 1 -20.73 -36.53 8.35
N THR A 2 -20.13 -35.90 7.35
CA THR A 2 -19.01 -34.98 7.50
C THR A 2 -19.24 -33.96 6.40
N ASP A 3 -19.96 -32.91 6.78
CA ASP A 3 -20.32 -31.80 5.92
C ASP A 3 -19.09 -30.88 5.85
N THR A 4 -18.13 -31.26 5.00
CA THR A 4 -17.00 -30.39 4.68
C THR A 4 -17.50 -29.40 3.63
N ASP A 5 -17.87 -28.21 4.10
CA ASP A 5 -18.23 -27.07 3.29
C ASP A 5 -17.10 -26.77 2.27
N PRO A 6 -17.36 -26.89 0.95
CA PRO A 6 -16.38 -26.61 -0.09
C PRO A 6 -16.00 -25.11 -0.17
N GLU A 7 -16.66 -24.21 0.55
CA GLU A 7 -16.25 -22.82 0.71
C GLU A 7 -15.16 -22.64 1.78
N ALA A 8 -15.18 -23.45 2.84
CA ALA A 8 -14.17 -23.41 3.91
C ALA A 8 -12.78 -23.86 3.42
N ILE A 9 -12.74 -24.73 2.40
CA ILE A 9 -11.49 -25.17 1.76
C ILE A 9 -10.96 -24.09 0.80
N ARG A 10 -11.84 -23.30 0.18
CA ARG A 10 -11.44 -22.22 -0.74
C ARG A 10 -10.92 -20.96 -0.05
N SER A 11 -11.25 -20.72 1.22
CA SER A 11 -10.77 -19.55 1.97
C SER A 11 -9.43 -19.76 2.66
N HIS A 12 -8.99 -21.01 2.83
CA HIS A 12 -7.72 -21.39 3.44
C HIS A 12 -6.56 -21.57 2.44
N ASP A 13 -6.87 -21.64 1.14
CA ASP A 13 -5.87 -21.78 0.09
C ASP A 13 -5.23 -20.42 -0.24
N PHE A 14 -3.95 -20.29 0.14
CA PHE A 14 -2.97 -19.26 -0.26
C PHE A 14 -3.03 -17.88 0.40
N LEU A 15 -3.21 -17.82 1.72
CA LEU A 15 -2.62 -16.72 2.48
C LEU A 15 -1.10 -16.79 2.36
N ASN A 16 -0.53 -15.95 1.50
CA ASN A 16 0.91 -15.97 1.26
C ASN A 16 1.66 -15.60 2.55
N PRO A 17 2.41 -16.54 3.18
CA PRO A 17 2.95 -16.35 4.52
C PRO A 17 3.97 -15.22 4.59
N TRP A 18 4.67 -14.92 3.49
CA TRP A 18 5.60 -13.78 3.47
C TRP A 18 4.83 -12.44 3.50
N LYS A 19 3.72 -12.32 2.77
CA LYS A 19 2.88 -11.11 2.74
C LYS A 19 2.28 -10.85 4.11
N LEU A 20 1.79 -11.90 4.77
CA LEU A 20 1.24 -11.79 6.11
C LEU A 20 2.30 -11.37 7.14
N LYS A 21 3.53 -11.92 7.05
CA LYS A 21 4.64 -11.51 7.92
C LYS A 21 5.06 -10.06 7.68
N MET A 22 5.07 -9.62 6.42
CA MET A 22 5.34 -8.23 6.05
C MET A 22 4.28 -7.29 6.60
N ALA A 23 2.99 -7.60 6.43
CA ALA A 23 1.89 -6.82 6.95
C ALA A 23 1.96 -6.66 8.48
N ASN A 24 2.20 -7.76 9.20
CA ASN A 24 2.32 -7.72 10.67
C ASN A 24 3.50 -6.87 11.14
N ARG A 25 4.65 -6.95 10.46
CA ARG A 25 5.80 -6.09 10.77
C ARG A 25 5.52 -4.63 10.43
N GLY A 26 4.93 -4.36 9.28
CA GLY A 26 4.53 -3.02 8.85
C GLY A 26 3.57 -2.39 9.87
N TYR A 27 2.56 -3.15 10.28
CA TYR A 27 1.61 -2.76 11.32
C TYR A 27 2.29 -2.52 12.67
N TYR A 28 3.23 -3.39 13.09
CA TYR A 28 3.99 -3.19 14.33
C TYR A 28 4.79 -1.88 14.31
N ILE A 29 5.50 -1.58 13.21
CA ILE A 29 6.26 -0.34 13.07
C ILE A 29 5.30 0.85 13.12
N GLN A 30 4.22 0.80 12.34
CA GLN A 30 3.23 1.85 12.24
C GLN A 30 2.57 2.16 13.60
N SER A 31 2.13 1.13 14.33
CA SER A 31 1.37 1.29 15.58
C SER A 31 2.26 1.47 16.82
N LYS A 32 3.38 0.75 16.93
CA LYS A 32 4.22 0.74 18.15
C LYS A 32 5.39 1.70 18.12
N ILE A 33 5.94 1.98 16.93
CA ILE A 33 7.08 2.89 16.80
C ILE A 33 6.57 4.28 16.43
N LEU A 34 5.75 4.36 15.38
CA LEU A 34 5.27 5.63 14.84
C LEU A 34 3.96 6.11 15.48
N HIS A 35 3.29 5.26 16.27
CA HIS A 35 2.03 5.58 16.95
C HIS A 35 0.94 6.12 16.00
N ILE A 36 0.94 5.65 14.74
CA ILE A 36 -0.07 6.02 13.75
C ILE A 36 -1.36 5.24 14.08
N PRO A 37 -2.50 5.94 14.26
CA PRO A 37 -3.78 5.29 14.48
C PRO A 37 -4.16 4.36 13.32
N ASP A 38 -4.79 3.23 13.62
CA ASP A 38 -5.15 2.20 12.62
C ASP A 38 -5.89 2.75 11.40
N GLN A 39 -6.75 3.76 11.60
CA GLN A 39 -7.55 4.38 10.54
C GLN A 39 -6.75 5.20 9.53
N PHE A 40 -5.52 5.58 9.87
CA PHE A 40 -4.61 6.37 9.04
C PHE A 40 -3.44 5.53 8.52
N GLY A 41 -3.48 4.23 8.77
CA GLY A 41 -2.44 3.29 8.45
C GLY A 41 -2.51 2.73 7.04
N PHE A 42 -1.37 2.37 6.47
CA PHE A 42 -1.32 1.50 5.28
C PHE A 42 -1.59 0.04 5.64
N PHE A 43 -1.23 -0.35 6.87
CA PHE A 43 -1.43 -1.70 7.39
C PHE A 43 -2.47 -1.70 8.49
N SER A 44 -3.29 -2.76 8.51
CA SER A 44 -4.31 -3.00 9.53
C SER A 44 -3.98 -4.19 10.44
N ALA A 45 -4.57 -4.22 11.64
CA ALA A 45 -4.56 -5.39 12.54
C ALA A 45 -5.62 -6.46 12.18
N GLY A 46 -6.33 -6.29 11.06
CA GLY A 46 -7.53 -7.05 10.72
C GLY A 46 -7.28 -8.52 10.36
N PRO A 47 -8.30 -9.23 9.84
CA PRO A 47 -8.17 -10.63 9.47
C PRO A 47 -7.02 -10.87 8.46
N PRO A 48 -6.39 -12.06 8.46
CA PRO A 48 -5.20 -12.33 7.66
C PRO A 48 -5.33 -12.02 6.16
N SER A 49 -6.52 -12.22 5.59
CA SER A 49 -6.81 -11.92 4.18
C SER A 49 -6.68 -10.42 3.87
N LEU A 50 -7.10 -9.57 4.80
CA LEU A 50 -7.02 -8.13 4.69
C LEU A 50 -5.56 -7.66 4.83
N GLN A 51 -4.82 -8.23 5.78
CA GLN A 51 -3.39 -7.95 5.94
C GLN A 51 -2.57 -8.31 4.69
N VAL A 52 -2.87 -9.45 4.04
CA VAL A 52 -2.21 -9.84 2.79
C VAL A 52 -2.51 -8.85 1.66
N MET A 53 -3.75 -8.35 1.58
CA MET A 53 -4.16 -7.33 0.61
C MET A 53 -3.49 -5.97 0.88
N ASP A 54 -3.34 -5.57 2.14
CA ASP A 54 -2.61 -4.37 2.56
C ASP A 54 -1.14 -4.46 2.13
N ALA A 55 -0.47 -5.59 2.42
CA ALA A 55 0.92 -5.82 2.00
C ALA A 55 1.09 -5.83 0.48
N GLU A 56 0.13 -6.40 -0.25
CA GLU A 56 0.16 -6.38 -1.71
C GLU A 56 -0.01 -4.98 -2.28
N SER A 57 -0.98 -4.21 -1.77
CA SER A 57 -1.22 -2.82 -2.18
C SER A 57 0.01 -1.95 -1.90
N PHE A 58 0.60 -2.09 -0.72
CA PHE A 58 1.82 -1.38 -0.35
C PHE A 58 3.02 -1.79 -1.21
N THR A 59 3.18 -3.08 -1.51
CA THR A 59 4.26 -3.56 -2.39
C THR A 59 4.10 -3.01 -3.80
N ARG A 60 2.87 -3.00 -4.34
CA ARG A 60 2.58 -2.40 -5.65
C ARG A 60 2.91 -0.90 -5.65
N LEU A 61 2.51 -0.15 -4.62
CA LEU A 61 2.83 1.27 -4.49
C LEU A 61 4.35 1.50 -4.52
N LEU A 62 5.13 0.74 -3.74
CA LEU A 62 6.58 0.84 -3.74
C LEU A 62 7.20 0.50 -5.11
N ALA A 63 6.68 -0.52 -5.79
CA ALA A 63 7.13 -0.88 -7.12
C ALA A 63 6.84 0.24 -8.14
N TYR A 64 5.65 0.84 -8.09
CA TYR A 64 5.28 1.97 -8.95
C TYR A 64 6.17 3.19 -8.69
N LEU A 65 6.37 3.59 -7.43
CA LEU A 65 7.26 4.69 -7.07
C LEU A 65 8.71 4.45 -7.52
N SER A 66 9.19 3.21 -7.40
CA SER A 66 10.54 2.84 -7.86
C SER A 66 10.68 2.94 -9.38
N ILE A 67 9.71 2.41 -10.14
CA ILE A 67 9.73 2.45 -11.61
C ILE A 67 9.60 3.89 -12.11
N LEU A 68 8.62 4.64 -11.61
CA LEU A 68 8.39 6.02 -12.01
C LEU A 68 9.56 6.91 -11.61
N GLY A 69 10.03 6.82 -10.36
CA GLY A 69 11.18 7.60 -9.90
C GLY A 69 12.46 7.30 -10.70
N THR A 70 12.67 6.04 -11.12
CA THR A 70 13.78 5.69 -12.01
C THR A 70 13.62 6.34 -13.39
N LEU A 71 12.42 6.30 -13.96
CA LEU A 71 12.14 6.91 -15.27
C LEU A 71 12.30 8.44 -15.22
N GLU A 72 11.78 9.08 -14.18
CA GLU A 72 11.91 10.52 -13.94
C GLU A 72 13.38 10.92 -13.79
N ALA A 73 14.16 10.16 -13.01
CA ALA A 73 15.59 10.40 -12.87
C ALA A 73 16.33 10.30 -14.22
N LEU A 74 15.97 9.32 -15.07
CA LEU A 74 16.53 9.20 -16.42
C LEU A 74 16.13 10.37 -17.32
N ILE A 75 14.88 10.82 -17.27
CA ILE A 75 14.40 11.99 -18.01
C ILE A 75 15.16 13.24 -17.58
N LEU A 76 15.28 13.49 -16.28
CA LEU A 76 16.03 14.63 -15.74
C LEU A 76 17.50 14.57 -16.14
N ALA A 77 18.14 13.41 -16.06
CA ALA A 77 19.53 13.23 -16.50
C ALA A 77 19.70 13.49 -18.01
N TYR A 78 18.73 13.07 -18.82
CA TYR A 78 18.71 13.34 -20.26
C TYR A 78 18.56 14.84 -20.56
N LEU A 79 17.61 15.52 -19.90
CA LEU A 79 17.38 16.95 -20.07
C LEU A 79 18.57 17.78 -19.59
N TRP A 80 19.18 17.38 -18.47
CA TRP A 80 20.40 18.00 -17.95
C TRP A 80 21.53 17.89 -18.97
N ARG A 81 21.73 16.70 -19.54
CA ARG A 81 22.73 16.46 -20.58
C ARG A 81 22.49 17.30 -21.84
N ASN A 82 21.24 17.62 -22.16
CA ASN A 82 20.87 18.40 -23.35
C ASN A 82 20.70 19.90 -23.06
N GLU A 83 21.17 20.39 -21.90
CA GLU A 83 21.05 21.80 -21.46
C GLU A 83 19.61 22.34 -21.49
N SER A 84 18.62 21.44 -21.41
CA SER A 84 17.19 21.75 -21.42
C SER A 84 16.56 21.59 -20.04
N PHE A 85 17.38 21.37 -19.01
CA PHE A 85 16.93 21.15 -17.64
C PHE A 85 16.57 22.47 -16.97
N GLU A 86 15.41 22.48 -16.34
CA GLU A 86 14.95 23.59 -15.51
C GLU A 86 14.55 23.06 -14.14
N TRP A 87 14.94 23.78 -13.07
CA TRP A 87 14.73 23.32 -11.70
C TRP A 87 13.25 23.10 -11.34
N PHE A 88 12.32 23.84 -11.97
CA PHE A 88 10.89 23.65 -11.75
C PHE A 88 10.42 22.23 -12.10
N MET A 89 11.07 21.54 -13.04
CA MET A 89 10.73 20.17 -13.41
C MET A 89 10.87 19.21 -12.23
N VAL A 90 11.87 19.42 -11.36
CA VAL A 90 12.05 18.62 -10.13
C VAL A 90 10.89 18.85 -9.16
N TYR A 91 10.42 20.08 -9.05
CA TYR A 91 9.27 20.42 -8.21
C TYR A 91 7.99 19.79 -8.74
N ASP A 92 7.73 19.87 -10.05
CA ASP A 92 6.57 19.24 -10.69
C ASP A 92 6.58 17.72 -10.48
N PHE A 93 7.75 17.07 -10.63
CA PHE A 93 7.87 15.63 -10.37
C PHE A 93 7.59 15.29 -8.90
N LEU A 94 8.14 16.07 -7.97
CA LEU A 94 7.88 15.85 -6.54
C LEU A 94 6.40 16.03 -6.19
N GLU A 95 5.76 17.05 -6.74
CA GLU A 95 4.34 17.34 -6.55
C GLU A 95 3.47 16.16 -7.00
N ILE A 96 3.66 15.67 -8.24
CA ILE A 96 2.90 14.54 -8.79
C ILE A 96 3.09 13.26 -7.96
N ASN A 97 4.32 12.98 -7.52
CA ASN A 97 4.59 11.81 -6.68
C ASN A 97 3.93 11.92 -5.30
N CYS A 98 3.96 13.10 -4.69
CA CYS A 98 3.27 13.37 -3.43
C CYS A 98 1.76 13.21 -3.57
N GLU A 99 1.16 13.78 -4.62
CA GLU A 99 -0.27 13.62 -4.91
C GLU A 99 -0.66 12.15 -5.08
N LEU A 100 0.14 11.37 -5.81
CA LEU A 100 -0.12 9.95 -6.00
C LEU A 100 -0.08 9.17 -4.67
N ILE A 101 0.92 9.43 -3.82
CA ILE A 101 1.03 8.80 -2.50
C ILE A 101 -0.20 9.15 -1.65
N VAL A 102 -0.60 10.42 -1.63
CA VAL A 102 -1.77 10.89 -0.87
C VAL A 102 -3.06 10.26 -1.41
N ALA A 103 -3.25 10.21 -2.73
CA ALA A 103 -4.42 9.61 -3.35
C ALA A 103 -4.54 8.11 -2.99
N VAL A 104 -3.45 7.36 -3.09
CA VAL A 104 -3.43 5.94 -2.70
C VAL A 104 -3.68 5.77 -1.20
N TRP A 105 -3.07 6.62 -0.37
CA TRP A 105 -3.30 6.61 1.07
C TRP A 105 -4.77 6.86 1.43
N ILE A 106 -5.42 7.83 0.78
CA ILE A 106 -6.85 8.11 0.96
C ILE A 106 -7.69 6.89 0.56
N ILE A 107 -7.42 6.27 -0.59
CA ILE A 107 -8.14 5.07 -1.04
C ILE A 107 -8.05 3.95 0.00
N ILE A 108 -6.87 3.73 0.57
CA ILE A 108 -6.65 2.71 1.61
C ILE A 108 -7.40 3.06 2.89
N CYS A 109 -7.33 4.31 3.36
CA CYS A 109 -8.06 4.76 4.53
C CYS A 109 -9.58 4.59 4.37
N VAL A 110 -10.12 4.95 3.21
CA VAL A 110 -11.56 4.78 2.88
C VAL A 110 -11.95 3.31 2.82
N ALA A 111 -11.09 2.46 2.24
CA ALA A 111 -11.33 1.02 2.19
C ALA A 111 -11.35 0.39 3.59
N HIS A 112 -10.46 0.83 4.49
CA HIS A 112 -10.44 0.40 5.89
C HIS A 112 -11.67 0.90 6.66
N TYR A 113 -12.07 2.16 6.48
CA TYR A 113 -13.27 2.72 7.11
C TYR A 113 -14.55 1.97 6.70
N THR A 114 -14.75 1.76 5.40
CA THR A 114 -15.92 1.06 4.86
C THR A 114 -16.02 -0.37 5.38
N LYS A 115 -14.89 -1.07 5.55
CA LYS A 115 -14.87 -2.43 6.08
C LYS A 115 -15.17 -2.49 7.58
N ARG A 116 -14.60 -1.59 8.40
CA ARG A 116 -14.94 -1.54 9.84
C ARG A 116 -16.42 -1.25 10.09
N GLY A 117 -17.02 -0.35 9.30
CA GLY A 117 -18.46 -0.06 9.41
C GLY A 117 -19.37 -1.25 9.09
N HIS A 118 -18.89 -2.22 8.32
CA HIS A 118 -19.61 -3.47 8.05
C HIS A 118 -19.53 -4.47 9.21
N ASP A 119 -18.40 -4.52 9.93
CA ASP A 119 -18.18 -5.47 11.04
C ASP A 119 -18.85 -5.02 12.35
N GLU A 120 -19.02 -3.71 12.57
CA GLU A 120 -19.70 -3.16 13.76
C GLU A 120 -21.24 -3.14 13.65
N GLY A 121 -21.78 -3.44 12.46
CA GLY A 121 -23.22 -3.44 12.17
C GLY A 121 -23.89 -4.82 12.20
N SER A 122 -23.19 -5.88 12.60
CA SER A 122 -23.71 -7.25 12.75
C SER A 122 -23.72 -7.70 14.20
#